data_AF-Q7NV30-F1
#
_entry.id   AF-Q7NV30-F1
#
_cell.length_a   1.000
_cell.length_b   1.000
_cell.length_c   1.000
_cell.angle_alpha   90.00
_cell.angle_beta   90.00
_cell.angle_gamma   90.00
#
_symmetry.space_group_name_H-M   'P 1'
#
loop_
_entity.id
_entity.type
_entity.pdbx_description
1 polymer ?
#
loop_
_entity_poly.entity_id
_entity_poly.type
_entity_poly.pdbx_seq_one_letter_code
_entity_poly.pdbx_strand_id
1 'polypeptide(L)'
;MTVFDYIAIAIIAGSVLMALMRGLIAEVLSLGSWLIAFWCAKQFSPLVTDFLPSSLQSEGLRMVAGFVLVFFLVWLATALLRVTLTGLVDSIGLGAINRLLGGVFGLARGMVLVTALVLLGGLSSLPQKPMWRNAVLAAPFESLALSLRPWLPPTMADNLHYDSPGGQPPDS
;
A
#
# COMPACT_ATOMS: atom_id res chain seq x y z
N MET A 1 6.07 18.08 -18.99
CA MET A 1 6.06 16.87 -18.14
C MET A 1 7.38 16.80 -17.41
N THR A 2 7.31 16.89 -16.09
CA THR A 2 8.46 16.90 -15.18
C THR A 2 8.84 15.47 -14.80
N VAL A 3 9.98 15.30 -14.12
CA VAL A 3 10.38 13.98 -13.55
C VAL A 3 9.33 13.45 -12.58
N PHE A 4 8.65 14.32 -11.83
CA PHE A 4 7.54 13.91 -10.98
C PHE A 4 6.41 13.22 -11.78
N ASP A 5 6.03 13.79 -12.92
CA ASP A 5 5.00 13.21 -13.78
C ASP A 5 5.41 11.81 -14.27
N TYR A 6 6.67 11.64 -14.68
CA TYR A 6 7.19 10.33 -15.10
C TYR A 6 7.18 9.30 -13.97
N ILE A 7 7.54 9.69 -12.74
CA ILE A 7 7.49 8.80 -11.57
C ILE A 7 6.05 8.41 -11.26
N ALA A 8 5.13 9.38 -11.20
CA ALA A 8 3.73 9.11 -10.91
C ALA A 8 3.09 8.19 -11.97
N ILE A 9 3.34 8.46 -13.25
CA ILE A 9 2.87 7.60 -14.35
C ILE A 9 3.47 6.20 -14.24
N ALA A 10 4.77 6.07 -13.97
CA ALA A 10 5.43 4.77 -13.84
C ALA A 10 4.83 3.94 -12.69
N ILE A 11 4.53 4.57 -11.55
CA ILE A 11 3.90 3.90 -10.41
C ILE A 11 2.48 3.44 -10.75
N ILE A 12 1.67 4.32 -11.34
CA ILE A 12 0.29 3.99 -11.69
C ILE A 12 0.26 2.91 -12.77
N ALA A 13 1.00 3.10 -13.86
CA ALA A 13 1.06 2.15 -14.96
C ALA A 13 1.62 0.79 -14.51
N GLY A 14 2.69 0.79 -13.71
CA GLY A 14 3.24 -0.45 -13.14
C GLY A 14 2.25 -1.15 -12.22
N SER A 15 1.54 -0.40 -11.38
CA SER A 15 0.50 -0.96 -10.50
C SER A 15 -0.66 -1.57 -11.28
N VAL A 16 -1.16 -0.87 -12.31
CA VAL A 16 -2.23 -1.35 -13.20
C VAL A 16 -1.78 -2.59 -13.98
N LEU A 17 -0.60 -2.55 -14.59
CA LEU A 17 -0.09 -3.66 -15.41
C LEU A 17 0.09 -4.94 -14.58
N MET A 18 0.73 -4.82 -13.42
CA MET A 18 0.89 -5.95 -12.49
C MET A 18 -0.47 -6.52 -12.04
N ALA A 19 -1.43 -5.64 -11.75
CA ALA A 19 -2.75 -6.08 -11.30
C ALA A 19 -3.62 -6.65 -12.43
N LEU A 20 -3.47 -6.18 -13.67
CA LEU A 20 -4.08 -6.79 -14.87
C LEU A 20 -3.53 -8.18 -15.12
N MET A 21 -2.23 -8.40 -14.90
CA MET A 21 -1.60 -9.71 -15.10
C MET A 21 -2.06 -10.73 -14.05
N ARG A 22 -2.14 -10.30 -12.78
CA ARG A 22 -2.44 -11.14 -11.61
C ARG A 22 -3.95 -11.31 -11.34
N GLY A 23 -4.75 -10.30 -11.63
CA GLY A 23 -6.18 -10.25 -11.34
C GLY A 23 -6.54 -9.74 -9.94
N LEU A 24 -7.83 -9.40 -9.76
CA LEU A 24 -8.38 -8.82 -8.53
C LEU A 24 -8.20 -9.75 -7.33
N ILE A 25 -8.55 -11.02 -7.48
CA ILE A 25 -8.45 -12.01 -6.40
C ILE A 25 -7.02 -12.10 -5.90
N ALA A 26 -6.07 -12.15 -6.83
CA ALA A 26 -4.68 -12.13 -6.46
C ALA A 26 -4.35 -10.85 -5.70
N GLU A 27 -4.73 -9.66 -6.15
CA GLU A 27 -4.34 -8.45 -5.43
C GLU A 27 -4.96 -8.31 -4.04
N VAL A 28 -6.26 -8.57 -3.91
CA VAL A 28 -6.98 -8.50 -2.62
C VAL A 28 -6.40 -9.48 -1.62
N LEU A 29 -6.11 -10.71 -2.04
CA LEU A 29 -5.50 -11.70 -1.15
C LEU A 29 -4.04 -11.35 -0.80
N SER A 30 -3.30 -10.56 -1.60
CA SER A 30 -1.94 -10.11 -1.19
C SER A 30 -2.03 -9.15 -0.05
N LEU A 31 -2.87 -8.14 -0.20
CA LEU A 31 -3.01 -7.11 0.82
C LEU A 31 -3.64 -7.70 2.08
N GLY A 32 -4.67 -8.55 1.91
CA GLY A 32 -5.28 -9.29 3.02
C GLY A 32 -4.32 -10.25 3.70
N SER A 33 -3.42 -10.92 2.97
CA SER A 33 -2.51 -11.91 3.55
C SER A 33 -1.58 -11.33 4.62
N TRP A 34 -1.10 -10.10 4.45
CA TRP A 34 -0.26 -9.44 5.45
C TRP A 34 -1.03 -9.20 6.75
N LEU A 35 -2.27 -8.70 6.64
CA LEU A 35 -3.15 -8.44 7.79
C LEU A 35 -3.54 -9.74 8.50
N ILE A 36 -3.96 -10.74 7.74
CA ILE A 36 -4.37 -12.06 8.24
C ILE A 36 -3.17 -12.76 8.90
N ALA A 37 -2.01 -12.78 8.24
CA ALA A 37 -0.80 -13.40 8.78
C ALA A 37 -0.34 -12.71 10.06
N PHE A 38 -0.37 -11.37 10.11
CA PHE A 38 -0.01 -10.63 11.33
C PHE A 38 -0.99 -10.90 12.48
N TRP A 39 -2.29 -10.88 12.22
CA TRP A 39 -3.31 -11.15 13.23
C TRP A 39 -3.22 -12.58 13.76
N CYS A 40 -3.09 -13.57 12.87
CA CYS A 40 -2.88 -14.96 13.25
C CYS A 40 -1.55 -15.15 13.99
N ALA A 41 -0.45 -14.55 13.53
CA ALA A 41 0.83 -14.61 14.22
C ALA A 41 0.74 -14.07 15.64
N LYS A 42 0.07 -12.93 15.85
CA LYS A 42 -0.16 -12.38 17.18
C LYS A 42 -0.97 -13.33 18.08
N GLN A 43 -1.99 -13.98 17.52
CA GLN A 43 -2.90 -14.82 18.29
C GLN A 43 -2.34 -16.22 18.59
N PHE A 44 -1.64 -16.82 17.62
CA PHE A 44 -1.20 -18.22 17.69
C PHE A 44 0.31 -18.37 17.97
N SER A 45 1.10 -17.29 18.01
CA SER A 45 2.51 -17.38 18.39
C SER A 45 2.74 -17.99 19.78
N PRO A 46 1.92 -17.74 20.82
CA PRO A 46 2.17 -18.33 22.14
C PRO A 46 2.05 -19.86 22.08
N LEU A 47 1.04 -20.38 21.38
CA LEU A 47 0.83 -21.81 21.20
C LEU A 47 2.02 -22.48 20.52
N VAL A 48 2.59 -21.83 19.49
CA VAL A 48 3.77 -22.36 18.78
C VAL A 48 5.05 -22.23 19.60
N THR A 49 5.13 -21.23 20.47
CA THR A 49 6.30 -20.98 21.34
C THR A 49 6.55 -22.14 22.30
N ASP A 50 5.49 -22.80 22.77
CA ASP A 50 5.57 -23.95 23.68
C ASP A 50 6.18 -25.19 23.01
N PHE A 51 6.01 -25.34 21.71
CA PHE A 51 6.61 -26.43 20.92
C PHE A 51 8.05 -26.14 20.49
N LEU A 52 8.54 -24.90 20.64
CA LEU A 52 9.91 -24.55 20.27
C LEU A 52 10.92 -25.13 21.27
N PRO A 53 12.09 -25.60 20.80
CA PRO A 53 13.11 -26.16 21.68
C PRO A 53 13.56 -25.18 22.76
N SER A 54 13.79 -25.71 23.96
CA SER A 54 14.37 -24.96 25.08
C SER A 54 15.83 -24.53 24.84
N SER A 55 16.46 -24.99 23.75
CA SER A 55 17.79 -24.53 23.33
C SER A 55 17.82 -23.04 22.95
N LEU A 56 16.66 -22.45 22.64
CA LEU A 56 16.49 -21.01 22.55
C LEU A 56 16.43 -20.42 23.97
N GLN A 57 17.60 -20.10 24.52
CA GLN A 57 17.76 -19.76 25.94
C GLN A 57 17.00 -18.50 26.40
N SER A 58 16.63 -17.60 25.47
CA SER A 58 15.86 -16.40 25.84
C SER A 58 14.39 -16.54 25.48
N GLU A 59 13.53 -16.35 26.47
CA GLU A 59 12.06 -16.31 26.36
C GLU A 59 11.61 -15.38 25.21
N GLY A 60 12.22 -14.19 25.12
CA GLY A 60 11.92 -13.21 24.07
C GLY A 60 12.23 -13.73 22.67
N LEU A 61 13.37 -14.40 22.47
CA LEU A 61 13.72 -14.98 21.18
C LEU A 61 12.77 -16.11 20.78
N ARG A 62 12.30 -16.93 21.73
CA ARG A 62 11.30 -17.98 21.48
C ARG A 62 9.97 -17.38 21.02
N MET A 63 9.49 -16.33 21.69
CA MET A 63 8.26 -15.63 21.29
C MET A 63 8.37 -15.02 19.89
N VAL A 64 9.48 -14.36 19.59
CA VAL A 64 9.73 -13.81 18.25
C VAL A 64 9.80 -14.91 17.20
N ALA A 65 10.50 -16.01 17.48
CA ALA A 65 10.56 -17.15 16.58
C ALA A 65 9.19 -17.79 16.32
N GLY A 66 8.37 -17.96 17.36
CA GLY A 66 7.00 -18.48 17.23
C GLY A 66 6.11 -17.55 16.39
N PHE A 67 6.21 -16.24 16.60
CA PHE A 67 5.51 -15.24 15.79
C PHE A 67 5.92 -15.32 14.32
N VAL A 68 7.22 -15.30 14.04
CA VAL A 68 7.75 -15.38 12.68
C VAL A 68 7.31 -16.68 12.00
N LEU A 69 7.37 -17.81 12.70
CA LEU A 69 6.95 -19.11 12.16
C LEU A 69 5.46 -19.11 11.76
N VAL A 70 4.58 -18.68 12.66
CA VAL A 70 3.14 -18.60 12.36
C VAL A 70 2.88 -17.63 11.20
N PHE A 71 3.53 -16.46 11.21
CA PHE A 71 3.39 -15.48 10.14
C PHE A 71 3.70 -16.08 8.78
N PHE A 72 4.85 -16.76 8.64
CA PHE A 72 5.25 -17.38 7.38
C PHE A 72 4.35 -18.55 6.99
N LEU A 73 3.88 -19.36 7.93
CA LEU A 73 2.94 -20.45 7.65
C LEU A 73 1.62 -19.94 7.10
N VAL A 74 1.04 -18.91 7.74
CA VAL A 74 -0.24 -18.32 7.29
C VAL A 74 -0.04 -17.59 5.96
N TRP A 75 1.05 -16.83 5.81
CA TRP A 75 1.37 -16.18 4.56
C TRP A 75 1.50 -17.18 3.41
N LEU A 76 2.22 -18.29 3.62
CA LEU A 76 2.33 -19.38 2.64
C LEU A 76 0.97 -20.01 2.33
N ALA A 77 0.16 -20.31 3.34
CA ALA A 77 -1.18 -20.87 3.15
C ALA A 77 -2.08 -19.95 2.31
N THR A 78 -2.05 -18.63 2.57
CA THR A 78 -2.80 -17.66 1.75
C THR A 78 -2.25 -17.53 0.33
N ALA A 79 -0.95 -17.75 0.12
CA ALA A 79 -0.36 -17.79 -1.21
C ALA A 79 -0.87 -19.00 -2.02
N LEU A 80 -0.96 -20.17 -1.40
CA LEU A 80 -1.57 -21.36 -2.02
C LEU A 80 -3.04 -21.13 -2.34
N LEU A 81 -3.81 -20.62 -1.37
CA LEU A 81 -5.23 -20.30 -1.55
C LEU A 81 -5.47 -19.36 -2.73
N ARG A 82 -4.61 -18.34 -2.88
CA ARG A 82 -4.66 -17.40 -3.99
C ARG A 82 -4.48 -18.08 -5.35
N VAL A 83 -3.50 -18.97 -5.49
CA VAL A 83 -3.27 -19.71 -6.73
C VAL A 83 -4.50 -20.55 -7.06
N THR A 84 -5.04 -21.27 -6.07
CA THR A 84 -6.24 -22.09 -6.23
C THR A 84 -7.46 -21.26 -6.65
N LEU A 85 -7.76 -20.16 -5.97
CA LEU A 85 -8.91 -19.32 -6.28
C LEU A 85 -8.78 -18.62 -7.63
N THR A 86 -7.58 -18.18 -7.99
CA THR A 86 -7.34 -17.59 -9.31
C THR A 86 -7.56 -18.64 -10.41
N GLY A 87 -7.03 -19.85 -10.24
CA GLY A 87 -7.24 -20.95 -11.18
C GLY A 87 -8.71 -21.38 -11.29
N LEU A 88 -9.47 -21.39 -10.18
CA LEU A 88 -10.91 -21.67 -10.19
C LEU A 88 -11.68 -20.64 -11.03
N VAL A 89 -11.36 -19.35 -10.87
CA VAL A 89 -12.00 -18.27 -11.63
C VAL A 89 -11.65 -18.32 -13.11
N ASP A 90 -10.41 -18.67 -13.44
CA ASP A 90 -10.00 -18.90 -14.82
C ASP A 90 -10.74 -20.11 -15.43
N SER A 91 -10.96 -21.17 -14.63
CA SER A 91 -11.62 -22.40 -15.07
C SER A 91 -13.10 -22.19 -15.43
N ILE A 92 -13.79 -21.25 -14.80
CA ILE A 92 -15.19 -20.88 -15.11
C ILE A 92 -15.29 -19.78 -16.19
N GLY A 93 -14.18 -19.42 -16.84
CA GLY A 93 -14.15 -18.43 -17.93
C GLY A 93 -14.21 -16.97 -17.47
N LEU A 94 -14.15 -16.70 -16.16
CA LEU A 94 -14.20 -15.35 -15.60
C LEU A 94 -12.81 -14.71 -15.43
N GLY A 95 -11.75 -15.37 -15.91
CA GLY A 95 -10.38 -14.88 -15.81
C GLY A 95 -10.17 -13.49 -16.41
N ALA A 96 -10.78 -13.19 -17.57
CA ALA A 96 -10.70 -11.87 -18.19
C ALA A 96 -11.33 -10.77 -17.31
N ILE A 97 -12.49 -11.04 -16.71
CA ILE A 97 -13.17 -10.11 -15.79
C ILE A 97 -12.33 -9.91 -14.52
N ASN A 98 -11.81 -10.99 -13.93
CA ASN A 98 -10.90 -10.93 -12.77
C ASN A 98 -9.66 -10.08 -13.05
N ARG A 99 -9.08 -10.20 -14.25
CA ARG A 99 -7.95 -9.38 -14.70
C ARG A 99 -8.32 -7.92 -14.86
N LEU A 100 -9.43 -7.60 -15.55
CA LEU A 100 -9.90 -6.23 -15.73
C LEU A 100 -10.19 -5.54 -14.40
N LEU A 101 -10.91 -6.22 -13.49
CA LEU A 101 -11.15 -5.72 -12.13
C LEU A 101 -9.84 -5.55 -11.35
N GLY A 102 -8.87 -6.44 -11.58
CA GLY A 102 -7.50 -6.29 -11.10
C GLY A 102 -6.88 -4.98 -11.58
N GLY A 103 -7.01 -4.64 -12.85
CA GLY A 103 -6.55 -3.36 -13.40
C GLY A 103 -7.17 -2.14 -12.72
N VAL A 104 -8.49 -2.16 -12.48
CA VAL A 104 -9.19 -1.08 -11.74
C VAL A 104 -8.68 -0.97 -10.31
N PHE A 105 -8.49 -2.10 -9.63
CA PHE A 105 -7.90 -2.13 -8.30
C PHE A 105 -6.44 -1.63 -8.29
N GLY A 106 -5.66 -2.01 -9.30
CA GLY A 106 -4.29 -1.55 -9.50
C GLY A 106 -4.21 -0.06 -9.76
N LEU A 107 -5.19 0.52 -10.46
CA LEU A 107 -5.31 1.96 -10.66
C LEU A 107 -5.59 2.66 -9.34
N ALA A 108 -6.59 2.18 -8.57
CA ALA A 108 -6.89 2.71 -7.26
C ALA A 108 -5.67 2.66 -6.32
N ARG A 109 -4.99 1.51 -6.25
CA ARG A 109 -3.74 1.37 -5.48
C ARG A 109 -2.65 2.32 -5.97
N GLY A 110 -2.47 2.45 -7.29
CA GLY A 110 -1.49 3.35 -7.89
C GLY A 110 -1.74 4.80 -7.50
N MET A 111 -3.00 5.25 -7.56
CA MET A 111 -3.40 6.57 -7.09
C MET A 111 -3.11 6.76 -5.60
N VAL A 112 -3.45 5.79 -4.75
CA VAL A 112 -3.14 5.85 -3.31
C VAL A 112 -1.64 5.96 -3.06
N LEU A 113 -0.81 5.20 -3.78
CA LEU A 113 0.66 5.27 -3.66
C LEU A 113 1.20 6.64 -4.07
N VAL A 114 0.71 7.22 -5.18
CA VAL A 114 1.12 8.56 -5.61
C VAL A 114 0.65 9.63 -4.62
N THR A 115 -0.59 9.56 -4.13
CA THR A 115 -1.09 10.48 -3.09
C THR A 115 -0.24 10.38 -1.82
N ALA A 116 0.14 9.17 -1.40
CA ALA A 116 1.02 8.98 -0.26
C ALA A 116 2.41 9.61 -0.49
N LEU A 117 2.98 9.48 -1.70
CA LEU A 117 4.23 10.18 -2.06
C LEU A 117 4.06 11.69 -2.07
N VAL A 118 2.91 12.20 -2.51
CA VAL A 118 2.60 13.64 -2.46
C VAL A 118 2.51 14.14 -1.03
N LEU A 119 1.83 13.42 -0.15
CA LEU A 119 1.76 13.72 1.29
C LEU A 119 3.15 13.77 1.92
N LEU A 120 3.97 12.73 1.68
CA LEU A 120 5.35 12.69 2.18
C LEU A 120 6.21 13.81 1.59
N GLY A 121 6.01 14.14 0.32
CA GLY A 121 6.66 15.27 -0.35
C GLY A 121 6.26 16.61 0.25
N GLY A 122 4.99 16.80 0.61
CA GLY A 122 4.46 18.01 1.25
C GLY A 122 5.04 18.29 2.64
N LEU A 123 5.52 17.26 3.33
CA LEU A 123 6.27 17.38 4.58
C LEU A 123 7.74 17.81 4.37
N SER A 124 8.16 18.02 3.12
CA SER A 124 9.53 18.40 2.74
C SER A 124 9.53 19.68 1.90
N SER A 125 10.71 20.17 1.51
CA SER A 125 10.87 21.32 0.62
C SER A 125 10.74 20.98 -0.88
N LEU A 126 10.30 19.75 -1.21
CA LEU A 126 10.06 19.32 -2.59
C LEU A 126 9.00 20.15 -3.35
N PRO A 127 7.89 20.61 -2.73
CA PRO A 127 6.87 21.40 -3.42
C PRO A 127 7.40 22.72 -4.00
N GLN A 128 8.45 23.29 -3.40
CA GLN A 128 9.07 24.54 -3.85
C GLN A 128 9.97 24.38 -5.08
N LYS A 129 10.30 23.14 -5.47
CA LYS A 129 11.20 22.87 -6.60
C LYS A 129 10.45 22.98 -7.94
N PRO A 130 11.11 23.46 -9.01
CA PRO A 130 10.48 23.58 -10.34
C PRO A 130 10.03 22.23 -10.92
N MET A 131 10.67 21.13 -10.50
CA MET A 131 10.24 19.77 -10.86
C MET A 131 8.85 19.41 -10.32
N TRP A 132 8.44 20.00 -9.20
CA TRP A 132 7.14 19.75 -8.58
C TRP A 132 6.10 20.76 -9.06
N ARG A 133 6.44 22.05 -9.00
CA ARG A 133 5.53 23.13 -9.39
C ARG A 133 5.09 23.09 -10.86
N ASN A 134 5.97 22.62 -11.76
CA ASN A 134 5.65 22.50 -13.18
C ASN A 134 5.01 21.14 -13.53
N ALA A 135 4.76 20.27 -12.55
CA ALA A 135 4.22 18.93 -12.79
C ALA A 135 2.70 19.00 -13.00
N VAL A 136 2.23 18.36 -14.06
CA VAL A 136 0.80 18.33 -14.40
C VAL A 136 0.02 17.48 -13.39
N LEU A 137 0.64 16.41 -12.90
CA LEU A 137 0.03 15.52 -11.93
C LEU A 137 0.17 16.01 -10.48
N ALA A 138 1.04 16.97 -10.17
CA ALA A 138 1.19 17.44 -8.78
C ALA A 138 -0.12 18.06 -8.25
N ALA A 139 -0.68 19.05 -8.94
CA ALA A 139 -1.88 19.76 -8.50
C ALA A 139 -3.10 18.86 -8.19
N PRO A 140 -3.53 17.91 -9.06
CA PRO A 140 -4.65 17.04 -8.73
C PRO A 140 -4.35 16.13 -7.53
N PHE A 141 -3.12 15.59 -7.41
CA PHE A 141 -2.78 14.74 -6.27
C PHE A 141 -2.58 15.54 -4.97
N GLU A 142 -2.16 16.80 -5.03
CA GLU A 142 -2.14 17.72 -3.88
C GLU A 142 -3.55 18.00 -3.37
N SER A 143 -4.51 18.27 -4.26
CA SER A 143 -5.91 18.47 -3.84
C SER A 143 -6.51 17.22 -3.19
N LEU A 144 -6.19 16.03 -3.70
CA LEU A 144 -6.54 14.76 -3.06
C LEU A 144 -5.86 14.60 -1.69
N ALA A 145 -4.58 14.94 -1.59
CA ALA A 145 -3.84 14.92 -0.33
C ALA A 145 -4.44 15.88 0.71
N LEU A 146 -4.82 17.09 0.29
CA LEU A 146 -5.49 18.08 1.13
C LEU A 146 -6.86 17.60 1.60
N SER A 147 -7.61 16.89 0.75
CA SER A 147 -8.90 16.29 1.12
C SER A 147 -8.77 15.21 2.18
N LEU A 148 -7.59 14.58 2.30
CA LEU A 148 -7.28 13.59 3.33
C LEU A 148 -6.77 14.21 4.64
N ARG A 149 -6.59 15.55 4.72
CA ARG A 149 -6.18 16.25 5.95
C ARG A 149 -7.00 15.89 7.19
N PRO A 150 -8.33 15.73 7.14
CA PRO A 150 -9.12 15.35 8.33
C PRO A 150 -8.75 13.99 8.93
N TRP A 151 -8.08 13.13 8.16
CA TRP A 151 -7.63 11.81 8.59
C TRP A 151 -6.13 11.79 8.96
N LEU A 152 -5.42 12.90 8.75
CA LEU A 152 -4.02 13.02 9.15
C LEU A 152 -3.89 13.38 10.63
N PRO A 153 -2.84 12.90 11.32
CA PRO A 153 -2.47 13.42 12.63
C PRO A 153 -2.25 14.95 12.56
N PRO A 154 -2.68 15.72 13.59
CA PRO A 154 -2.59 17.18 13.58
C PRO A 154 -1.15 17.66 13.35
N THR A 155 -0.16 16.94 13.88
CA THR A 155 1.28 17.25 13.68
C THR A 155 1.74 17.18 12.24
N MET A 156 1.10 16.39 11.37
CA MET A 156 1.42 16.33 9.94
C MET A 156 0.63 17.37 9.17
N ALA A 157 -0.65 17.59 9.51
CA ALA A 157 -1.52 18.52 8.82
C ALA A 157 -0.98 19.96 8.82
N ASP A 158 -0.40 20.38 9.95
CA ASP A 158 0.16 21.74 10.14
C ASP A 158 1.48 21.96 9.38
N ASN A 159 2.21 20.90 9.03
CA ASN A 159 3.53 20.96 8.39
C ASN A 159 3.50 20.73 6.87
N LEU A 160 2.32 20.71 6.26
CA LEU A 160 2.16 20.53 4.82
C LEU A 160 2.40 21.85 4.07
N HIS A 161 3.54 21.95 3.40
CA HIS A 161 3.94 23.11 2.61
C HIS A 161 3.40 23.03 1.17
N TYR A 162 2.07 23.07 1.02
CA TYR A 162 1.45 23.25 -0.29
C TYR A 162 1.05 24.72 -0.46
N ASP A 163 1.43 25.32 -1.60
CA ASP A 163 0.91 26.63 -1.99
C ASP A 163 -0.58 26.46 -2.28
N SER A 164 -1.44 26.84 -1.33
CA SER A 164 -2.88 26.69 -1.47
C SER A 164 -3.36 27.47 -2.71
N PRO A 165 -4.00 26.84 -3.71
CA PRO A 165 -4.51 27.53 -4.91
C PRO A 165 -5.79 28.34 -4.61
N GLY A 166 -5.81 29.04 -3.48
CA GLY A 166 -6.91 29.85 -2.96
C GLY A 166 -6.56 30.65 -1.70
N GLY A 167 -5.29 30.76 -1.32
CA GLY A 167 -4.87 31.63 -0.22
C GLY A 167 -4.95 33.09 -0.67
N GLN A 168 -6.08 33.75 -0.36
CA GLN A 168 -6.22 35.19 -0.43
C GLN A 168 -5.03 35.83 0.31
N PRO A 169 -4.33 36.83 -0.29
CA PRO A 169 -3.20 37.47 0.37
C PRO A 169 -3.65 38.02 1.73
N PRO A 170 -2.78 38.00 2.76
CA PRO A 170 -3.09 38.67 4.01
C PRO A 170 -3.34 40.14 3.70
N ASP A 171 -4.56 40.60 3.96
CA ASP A 171 -4.90 42.01 3.93
C ASP A 171 -3.90 42.74 4.83
N SER A 172 -3.32 43.79 4.27
CA SER A 172 -2.21 44.57 4.84
C SER A 172 -2.68 45.51 5.93
#